data_AF-A0A4R1UXI6-F1
#
_entry.id   AF-A0A4R1UXI6-F1
#
_cell.length_a   1.000
_cell.length_b   1.000
_cell.length_c   1.000
_cell.angle_alpha   90.00
_cell.angle_beta   90.00
_cell.angle_gamma   90.00
#
_symmetry.space_group_name_H-M   'P 1'
#
loop_
_entity.id
_entity.type
_entity.pdbx_description
1 polymer ?
#
loop_
_entity_poly.entity_id
_entity_poly.type
_entity_poly.pdbx_seq_one_letter_code
_entity_poly.pdbx_strand_id
1 'polypeptide(L)'
;MTWLRRPVMASAMSQKPEIQLAIFAQAVDAVGGQRAMARFMGISEKEVRDWLSGDAELDRNALRSASQGLIKHADMCRRLERKLSPAFVENLTDKQLEGLSLPDGRPEVRKPG
;
A
#
# COMPACT_ATOMS: atom_id res chain seq x y z
N MET A 1 -24.25 -35.75 -2.70
CA MET A 1 -24.07 -34.40 -3.25
C MET A 1 -22.59 -34.18 -3.55
N THR A 2 -22.17 -34.57 -4.74
CA THR A 2 -20.80 -34.50 -5.25
C THR A 2 -20.57 -33.11 -5.85
N TRP A 3 -19.74 -32.30 -5.21
CA TRP A 3 -19.30 -31.03 -5.77
C TRP A 3 -18.30 -31.29 -6.89
N LEU A 4 -18.75 -31.12 -8.13
CA LEU A 4 -17.88 -31.04 -9.31
C LEU A 4 -16.86 -29.91 -9.10
N ARG A 5 -15.59 -30.29 -8.88
CA ARG A 5 -14.44 -29.43 -9.14
C ARG A 5 -14.52 -29.03 -10.61
N ARG A 6 -14.97 -27.79 -10.87
CA ARG A 6 -14.81 -27.17 -12.18
C ARG A 6 -13.31 -27.15 -12.51
N PRO A 7 -12.84 -27.75 -13.62
CA PRO A 7 -11.48 -27.51 -14.06
C PRO A 7 -11.38 -26.03 -14.41
N VAL A 8 -10.47 -25.31 -13.76
CA VAL A 8 -10.08 -23.98 -14.20
C VAL A 8 -9.36 -24.19 -15.54
N MET A 9 -10.11 -24.14 -16.63
CA MET A 9 -9.57 -23.98 -17.98
C MET A 9 -9.08 -22.54 -18.13
N ALA A 10 -8.09 -22.15 -17.32
CA ALA A 10 -7.27 -21.02 -17.66
C ALA A 10 -6.43 -21.47 -18.86
N SER A 11 -6.69 -20.91 -20.04
CA SER A 11 -5.64 -20.77 -21.04
C SER A 11 -4.49 -20.04 -20.35
N ALA A 12 -3.53 -20.81 -19.83
CA ALA A 12 -2.35 -20.29 -19.17
C ALA A 12 -1.42 -19.75 -20.27
N MET A 13 -1.76 -18.60 -20.85
CA MET A 13 -0.77 -17.81 -21.56
C MET A 13 0.25 -17.42 -20.50
N SER A 14 1.44 -18.04 -20.55
CA SER A 14 2.55 -17.67 -19.70
C SER A 14 2.74 -16.16 -19.80
N GLN A 15 2.77 -15.48 -18.66
CA GLN A 15 3.01 -14.04 -18.64
C GLN A 15 4.38 -13.77 -19.26
N LYS A 16 4.46 -12.79 -20.16
CA LYS A 16 5.72 -12.44 -20.79
C LYS A 16 6.68 -11.81 -19.75
N PRO A 17 7.99 -12.10 -19.80
CA PRO A 17 8.96 -11.58 -18.83
C PRO A 17 8.90 -10.06 -18.67
N GLU A 18 8.72 -9.30 -19.76
CA GLU A 18 8.64 -7.84 -19.72
C GLU A 18 7.42 -7.33 -18.93
N ILE A 19 6.29 -8.05 -18.98
CA ILE A 19 5.09 -7.71 -18.22
C ILE A 19 5.31 -8.00 -16.74
N GLN A 20 5.95 -9.13 -16.42
CA GLN A 20 6.30 -9.47 -15.03
C GLN A 20 7.21 -8.43 -14.41
N LEU A 21 8.23 -7.99 -15.14
CA LEU A 21 9.15 -6.96 -14.69
C LEU A 21 8.44 -5.62 -14.48
N ALA A 22 7.55 -5.22 -15.41
CA ALA A 22 6.77 -3.99 -15.28
C ALA A 22 5.86 -3.99 -14.04
N ILE A 23 5.24 -5.13 -13.72
CA ILE A 23 4.43 -5.27 -12.49
C ILE A 23 5.32 -5.23 -11.26
N PHE A 24 6.49 -5.89 -11.29
CA PHE A 24 7.44 -5.84 -10.18
C PHE A 24 7.95 -4.42 -9.93
N ALA A 25 8.26 -3.66 -10.97
CA ALA A 25 8.63 -2.24 -10.85
C ALA A 25 7.53 -1.41 -10.17
N GLN A 26 6.27 -1.59 -10.59
CA GLN A 26 5.12 -0.93 -9.92
C GLN A 26 5.00 -1.34 -8.45
N ALA A 27 5.26 -2.60 -8.12
CA ALA A 27 5.26 -3.07 -6.73
C ALA A 27 6.37 -2.41 -5.90
N VAL A 28 7.57 -2.26 -6.48
CA VAL A 28 8.69 -1.56 -5.84
C VAL A 28 8.33 -0.11 -5.56
N ASP A 29 7.73 0.60 -6.52
CA ASP A 29 7.31 1.99 -6.33
C ASP A 29 6.21 2.10 -5.27
N ALA A 30 5.23 1.20 -5.29
CA ALA A 30 4.11 1.18 -4.34
C ALA A 30 4.56 1.03 -2.87
N VAL A 31 5.65 0.29 -2.61
CA VAL A 31 6.19 0.14 -1.25
C VAL A 31 7.16 1.26 -0.84
N GLY A 32 7.46 2.20 -1.74
CA GLY A 32 8.36 3.34 -1.50
C GLY A 32 9.78 3.19 -2.05
N GLY A 33 9.97 2.35 -3.07
CA GLY A 33 11.22 2.22 -3.83
C GLY A 33 12.09 1.01 -3.45
N GLN A 34 13.25 0.90 -4.12
CA GLN A 34 14.14 -0.27 -4.05
C GLN A 34 14.58 -0.61 -2.63
N ARG A 35 14.99 0.41 -1.86
CA ARG A 35 15.43 0.26 -0.47
C ARG A 35 14.32 -0.28 0.44
N ALA A 36 13.08 0.16 0.23
CA ALA A 36 11.94 -0.31 1.00
C ALA A 36 11.61 -1.77 0.65
N MET A 37 11.58 -2.10 -0.64
CA MET A 37 11.36 -3.48 -1.09
C MET A 37 12.43 -4.43 -0.56
N ALA A 38 13.71 -4.06 -0.64
CA ALA A 38 14.83 -4.86 -0.13
C ALA A 38 14.67 -5.17 1.37
N ARG A 39 14.29 -4.17 2.17
CA ARG A 39 14.00 -4.34 3.60
C ARG A 39 12.83 -5.29 3.85
N PHE A 40 11.76 -5.19 3.06
CA PHE A 40 10.60 -6.08 3.20
C PHE A 40 10.95 -7.53 2.86
N MET A 41 11.79 -7.72 1.84
CA MET A 41 12.20 -9.03 1.34
C MET A 41 13.37 -9.64 2.13
N GLY A 42 14.08 -8.84 2.94
CA GLY A 42 15.25 -9.30 3.70
C GLY A 42 16.49 -9.53 2.84
N ILE A 43 16.62 -8.79 1.74
CA ILE A 43 17.68 -8.90 0.74
C ILE A 43 18.44 -7.58 0.59
N SER A 44 19.47 -7.56 -0.25
CA SER A 44 20.19 -6.33 -0.58
C SER A 44 19.41 -5.45 -1.57
N GLU A 45 19.63 -4.13 -1.50
CA GLU A 45 19.09 -3.19 -2.49
C GLU A 45 19.67 -3.44 -3.89
N LYS A 46 20.89 -3.97 -3.96
CA LYS A 46 21.53 -4.37 -5.21
C LYS A 46 20.75 -5.47 -5.91
N GLU A 47 20.28 -6.50 -5.21
CA GLU A 47 19.47 -7.56 -5.81
C GLU A 47 18.18 -7.02 -6.44
N VAL A 48 17.50 -6.10 -5.76
CA VAL A 48 16.30 -5.44 -6.31
C VAL A 48 16.64 -4.64 -7.57
N ARG A 49 17.77 -3.93 -7.57
CA ARG A 49 18.25 -3.19 -8.73
C ARG A 49 18.57 -4.11 -9.91
N ASP A 50 19.28 -5.20 -9.66
CA ASP A 50 19.70 -6.16 -10.69
C ASP A 50 18.45 -6.82 -11.34
N TRP A 51 17.38 -7.07 -10.58
CA TRP A 51 16.10 -7.48 -11.17
C TRP A 51 15.46 -6.39 -12.02
N LEU A 52 15.46 -5.13 -11.56
CA LEU A 52 14.83 -4.01 -12.27
C LEU A 52 15.55 -3.64 -13.58
N SER A 53 16.88 -3.79 -13.63
CA SER A 53 17.66 -3.60 -14.86
C SER A 53 17.58 -4.79 -15.82
N GLY A 54 17.12 -5.95 -15.35
CA GLY A 54 17.14 -7.20 -16.10
C GLY A 54 18.51 -7.90 -16.08
N ASP A 55 19.45 -7.44 -15.24
CA ASP A 55 20.74 -8.11 -15.01
C ASP A 55 20.57 -9.45 -14.29
N ALA A 56 19.44 -9.64 -13.59
CA ALA A 56 19.03 -10.89 -12.98
C ALA A 56 17.55 -11.20 -13.25
N GLU A 57 17.21 -12.48 -13.39
CA GLU A 57 15.82 -12.90 -13.57
C GLU A 57 15.04 -12.91 -12.25
N LEU A 58 13.76 -12.54 -12.33
CA LEU A 58 12.81 -12.65 -11.23
C LEU A 58 12.34 -14.10 -11.08
N ASP A 59 12.91 -14.80 -10.10
CA ASP A 59 12.46 -16.15 -9.75
C ASP A 59 11.12 -16.16 -9.00
N ARG A 60 10.55 -17.35 -8.86
CA ARG A 60 9.26 -17.55 -8.18
C ARG A 60 9.29 -17.15 -6.70
N ASN A 61 10.43 -17.28 -6.03
CA ASN A 61 10.57 -16.93 -4.61
C ASN A 61 10.61 -15.40 -4.45
N ALA A 62 11.31 -14.68 -5.33
CA ALA A 62 11.30 -13.23 -5.38
C ALA A 62 9.88 -12.69 -5.56
N LEU A 63 9.11 -13.23 -6.50
CA LEU A 63 7.70 -12.85 -6.72
C LEU A 63 6.83 -13.11 -5.49
N ARG A 64 7.01 -14.27 -4.83
CA ARG A 64 6.28 -14.61 -3.60
C ARG A 64 6.62 -13.64 -2.48
N SER A 65 7.89 -13.36 -2.26
CA SER A 65 8.37 -12.46 -1.20
C SER A 65 7.90 -11.03 -1.44
N ALA A 66 7.95 -10.55 -2.68
CA ALA A 66 7.42 -9.23 -3.06
C ALA A 66 5.91 -9.13 -2.80
N SER A 67 5.14 -10.16 -3.17
CA SER A 67 3.70 -10.23 -2.88
C SER A 67 3.41 -10.18 -1.38
N GLN A 68 4.17 -10.92 -0.56
CA GLN A 68 4.03 -10.86 0.91
C GLN A 68 4.41 -9.48 1.46
N GLY A 69 5.44 -8.83 0.90
CA GLY A 69 5.81 -7.46 1.24
C GLY A 69 4.68 -6.46 0.98
N LEU A 70 4.04 -6.54 -0.19
CA LEU A 70 2.88 -5.71 -0.54
C LEU A 70 1.71 -5.90 0.42
N ILE A 71 1.39 -7.14 0.79
CA ILE A 71 0.30 -7.43 1.75
C ILE A 71 0.61 -6.78 3.11
N LYS A 72 1.83 -6.97 3.63
CA LYS A 72 2.26 -6.37 4.89
C LYS A 72 2.22 -4.85 4.85
N HIS A 73 2.64 -4.25 3.73
CA HIS A 73 2.60 -2.81 3.51
C HIS A 73 1.16 -2.29 3.49
N ALA A 74 0.25 -2.95 2.76
CA ALA A 74 -1.16 -2.59 2.73
C ALA A 74 -1.82 -2.67 4.12
N ASP A 75 -1.51 -3.71 4.90
CA ASP A 75 -2.01 -3.85 6.27
C ASP A 75 -1.48 -2.74 7.19
N MET A 76 -0.22 -2.35 7.03
CA MET A 76 0.35 -1.21 7.76
C MET A 76 -0.37 0.08 7.41
N CYS A 77 -0.59 0.37 6.12
CA CYS A 77 -1.31 1.55 5.67
C CYS A 77 -2.74 1.59 6.23
N ARG A 78 -3.46 0.46 6.23
CA ARG A 78 -4.80 0.37 6.83
C ARG A 78 -4.80 0.62 8.34
N ARG A 79 -3.79 0.13 9.07
CA ARG A 79 -3.68 0.40 10.52
C ARG A 79 -3.39 1.87 10.80
N LEU A 80 -2.56 2.52 9.98
CA LEU A 80 -2.24 3.93 10.12
C LEU A 80 -3.44 4.80 9.77
N GLU A 81 -4.15 4.50 8.69
CA GLU A 81 -5.38 5.20 8.30
C GLU A 81 -6.38 5.28 9.45
N ARG A 82 -6.67 4.15 10.11
CA ARG A 82 -7.58 4.12 11.26
C ARG A 82 -7.15 5.00 12.43
N LYS A 83 -5.85 5.21 12.63
CA LYS A 83 -5.29 6.05 13.70
C LYS A 83 -5.13 7.52 13.31
N LEU A 84 -5.24 7.83 12.03
CA LEU A 84 -5.11 9.19 11.50
C LEU A 84 -6.45 9.76 11.08
N SER A 85 -7.45 8.91 10.83
CA SER A 85 -8.74 9.33 10.33
C SER A 85 -9.46 10.22 11.36
N PRO A 86 -9.80 11.47 11.02
CA PRO A 86 -10.47 12.40 11.92
C PRO A 86 -11.94 12.02 12.17
N ALA A 87 -12.46 11.00 11.48
CA ALA A 87 -13.78 10.42 11.75
C ALA A 87 -13.85 9.75 13.13
N PHE A 88 -12.70 9.42 13.74
CA PHE A 88 -12.62 8.90 15.10
C PHE A 88 -12.15 10.02 16.04
N VAL A 89 -12.99 10.37 17.00
CA VAL A 89 -12.74 11.44 18.00
C VAL A 89 -11.42 11.20 18.76
N GLU A 90 -11.09 9.95 19.02
CA GLU A 90 -9.84 9.53 19.71
C GLU A 90 -8.56 9.92 18.95
N ASN A 91 -8.65 10.20 17.65
CA ASN A 91 -7.50 10.61 16.83
C ASN A 91 -7.28 12.13 16.83
N LEU A 92 -8.20 12.89 17.43
CA LEU A 92 -8.13 14.35 17.48
C LEU A 92 -7.42 14.81 18.76
N THR A 93 -6.68 15.91 18.66
CA THR A 93 -6.12 16.60 19.82
C THR A 93 -7.18 17.44 20.51
N ASP A 94 -6.98 17.74 21.80
CA ASP A 94 -7.91 18.57 22.60
C ASP A 94 -8.25 19.91 21.91
N LYS A 95 -7.25 20.59 21.34
CA LYS A 95 -7.44 21.84 20.59
C LYS A 95 -8.35 21.69 19.36
N GLN A 96 -8.28 20.54 18.68
CA GLN A 96 -9.14 20.27 17.53
C GLN A 96 -10.58 19.98 17.96
N LEU A 97 -10.77 19.34 19.12
CA LEU A 97 -12.09 19.10 19.71
C LEU A 97 -12.76 20.40 20.19
N GLU A 98 -12.00 21.31 20.80
CA GLU A 98 -12.46 22.65 21.17
C GLU A 98 -12.97 23.42 19.94
N GLY A 99 -12.24 23.32 18.82
CA GLY A 99 -12.62 23.93 17.54
C GLY A 99 -13.91 23.37 16.92
N LEU A 100 -14.25 22.10 17.18
CA LEU A 100 -15.51 21.48 16.74
C LEU A 100 -16.70 21.86 17.62
N SER A 101 -16.45 22.33 18.85
CA SER A 101 -17.47 22.69 19.83
C SER A 101 -17.94 24.15 19.71
N LEU A 102 -17.29 24.96 18.87
CA LEU A 102 -17.75 26.30 18.54
C LEU A 102 -18.93 26.19 17.58
N PRO A 103 -20.15 26.58 17.98
CA PRO A 103 -21.29 26.54 17.08
C PRO A 103 -21.05 27.50 15.92
N ASP A 104 -21.42 27.05 14.73
CA ASP A 104 -21.44 27.79 13.46
C ASP A 104 -21.52 29.31 13.66
N GLY A 105 -20.58 30.01 13.02
CA GLY A 105 -20.41 31.45 13.09
C GLY A 105 -21.74 32.19 13.08
N ARG A 106 -22.14 32.70 14.25
CA ARG A 106 -22.90 33.94 14.27
C ARG A 106 -21.90 35.02 13.87
N PRO A 107 -22.14 35.78 12.79
CA PRO A 107 -21.31 36.92 12.50
C PRO A 107 -21.31 37.82 13.74
N GLU A 108 -20.11 38.14 14.21
CA GLU A 108 -19.89 39.10 15.27
C GLU A 108 -20.55 40.41 14.85
N VAL A 109 -21.70 40.72 15.45
CA VAL A 109 -22.39 41.98 15.23
C VAL A 109 -21.50 43.05 15.85
N ARG A 110 -20.62 43.63 15.02
CA ARG A 110 -19.97 44.90 15.34
C ARG A 110 -21.06 45.93 15.53
N LYS A 111 -21.33 46.31 16.78
CA LYS A 111 -22.15 47.49 17.08
C LYS A 111 -21.38 48.73 16.62
N PRO A 112 -21.96 49.61 15.78
CA PRO A 112 -21.50 50.97 15.69
C PRO A 112 -22.16 51.77 16.83
N GLY A 113 -21.36 52.44 17.64
CA GLY A 113 -21.81 53.31 18.73
C GLY A 113 -20.69 53.56 19.72
#